data_AF-A0A931PNC0-F1
#
_entry.id   AF-A0A931PNC0-F1
#
_cell.length_a   1.000
_cell.length_b   1.000
_cell.length_c   1.000
_cell.angle_alpha   90.00
_cell.angle_beta   90.00
_cell.angle_gamma   90.00
#
_symmetry.space_group_name_H-M   'P 1'
#
loop_
_entity.id
_entity.type
_entity.pdbx_description
1 polymer ?
#
loop_
_entity_poly.entity_id
_entity_poly.type
_entity_poly.pdbx_seq_one_letter_code
_entity_poly.pdbx_strand_id
1 'polypeptide(L)'
;MADTTTFANSTQVLEAFRGIKKVTIEEYFTSGHRTCQGCESALVMKLMVKAAGPRTIVLGSTGCMYVANTTYYTTPWVVPWMHTQ
;
A
#
# COMPACT_ATOMS: atom_id res chain seq x y z
N MET A 1 -4.04 27.29 -25.87
CA MET A 1 -5.24 27.07 -25.07
C MET A 1 -5.31 25.56 -24.84
N ALA A 2 -4.75 25.10 -23.73
CA ALA A 2 -4.55 23.68 -23.47
C ALA A 2 -5.91 23.01 -23.25
N ASP A 3 -6.16 21.93 -24.00
CA ASP A 3 -7.41 21.18 -23.94
C ASP A 3 -7.70 20.72 -22.51
N THR A 4 -8.88 21.11 -22.02
CA THR A 4 -9.34 20.98 -20.64
C THR A 4 -9.77 19.55 -20.26
N THR A 5 -9.23 18.51 -20.91
CA THR A 5 -9.62 17.10 -20.66
C THR A 5 -8.58 16.29 -19.89
N THR A 6 -7.37 16.79 -19.64
CA THR A 6 -6.30 16.02 -18.98
C THR A 6 -6.47 15.84 -17.47
N PHE A 7 -7.35 16.60 -16.81
CA PHE A 7 -7.53 16.54 -15.34
C PHE A 7 -8.87 15.95 -14.87
N ALA A 8 -9.73 15.49 -15.78
CA ALA A 8 -11.07 15.02 -15.41
C ALA A 8 -11.11 13.58 -14.84
N ASN A 9 -10.02 12.81 -14.91
CA ASN A 9 -9.93 11.47 -14.29
C ASN A 9 -8.60 11.27 -13.56
N SER A 10 -8.28 12.16 -12.62
CA SER A 10 -7.01 12.17 -11.89
C SER A 10 -6.83 11.01 -10.90
N THR A 11 -7.92 10.35 -10.53
CA THR A 11 -7.97 9.22 -9.58
C THR A 11 -7.95 7.87 -10.31
N GLN A 12 -7.30 6.86 -9.73
CA GLN A 12 -7.39 5.49 -10.23
C GLN A 12 -8.81 4.93 -10.02
N VAL A 13 -9.40 4.33 -11.06
CA VAL A 13 -10.69 3.63 -10.97
C VAL A 13 -10.42 2.21 -10.49
N LEU A 14 -10.89 1.89 -9.28
CA LEU A 14 -10.67 0.58 -8.64
C LEU A 14 -11.96 -0.25 -8.74
N GLU A 15 -11.89 -1.38 -9.44
CA GLU A 15 -12.99 -2.34 -9.47
C GLU A 15 -12.96 -3.23 -8.22
N ALA A 16 -14.14 -3.50 -7.65
CA ALA A 16 -14.24 -4.35 -6.49
C ALA A 16 -13.89 -5.81 -6.82
N PHE A 17 -13.01 -6.42 -6.03
CA PHE A 17 -12.68 -7.83 -6.16
C PHE A 17 -13.86 -8.73 -5.77
N ARG A 18 -14.61 -9.21 -6.76
CA ARG A 18 -15.69 -10.20 -6.56
C ARG A 18 -15.10 -11.61 -6.51
N GLY A 19 -14.50 -11.95 -5.38
CA GLY A 19 -13.98 -13.28 -5.05
C GLY A 19 -12.46 -13.43 -5.22
N ILE A 20 -11.90 -14.47 -4.58
CA ILE A 20 -10.44 -14.68 -4.46
C ILE A 20 -9.75 -14.90 -5.81
N LYS A 21 -10.43 -15.53 -6.78
CA LYS A 21 -9.87 -15.84 -8.10
C LYS A 21 -9.63 -14.61 -8.98
N LYS A 22 -10.28 -13.48 -8.67
CA LYS A 22 -10.17 -12.22 -9.44
C LYS A 22 -9.21 -11.22 -8.81
N VAL A 23 -8.51 -11.60 -7.75
CA VAL A 23 -7.54 -10.73 -7.07
C VAL A 23 -6.26 -10.64 -7.91
N THR A 24 -5.66 -9.47 -7.98
CA THR A 24 -4.38 -9.25 -8.68
C THR A 24 -3.25 -10.05 -8.04
N ILE A 25 -2.24 -10.43 -8.83
CA ILE A 25 -1.07 -11.14 -8.30
C ILE A 25 -0.05 -10.15 -7.71
N GLU A 26 -0.04 -8.92 -8.21
CA GLU A 26 0.85 -7.85 -7.74
C GLU A 26 0.62 -7.51 -6.27
N GLU A 27 1.73 -7.29 -5.55
CA GLU A 27 1.75 -6.93 -4.14
C GLU A 27 2.52 -5.62 -3.99
N TYR A 28 1.90 -4.63 -3.34
CA TYR A 28 2.56 -3.34 -3.05
C TYR A 28 3.16 -3.27 -1.64
N PHE A 29 3.01 -4.35 -0.87
CA PHE A 29 3.65 -4.62 0.40
C PHE A 29 4.34 -5.98 0.30
N THR A 30 5.67 -5.97 0.16
CA THR A 30 6.48 -7.16 -0.11
C THR A 30 7.02 -7.79 1.17
N SER A 31 7.68 -8.94 1.05
CA SER A 31 8.39 -9.58 2.15
C SER A 31 9.62 -8.77 2.57
N GLY A 32 10.06 -8.93 3.82
CA GLY A 32 11.20 -8.17 4.36
C GLY A 32 10.79 -7.11 5.39
N HIS A 33 9.93 -7.49 6.32
CA HIS A 33 9.51 -6.69 7.47
C HIS A 33 9.72 -7.49 8.76
N ARG A 34 10.04 -6.81 9.86
CA ARG A 34 10.35 -7.39 11.16
C ARG A 34 9.11 -7.55 12.05
N THR A 35 8.02 -8.01 11.45
CA THR A 35 6.76 -8.24 12.17
C THR A 35 6.77 -9.62 12.82
N CYS A 36 6.03 -9.79 13.92
CA CYS A 36 5.89 -11.09 14.57
C CYS A 36 5.29 -12.15 13.62
N GLN A 37 5.53 -13.43 13.91
CA GLN A 37 4.87 -14.53 13.20
C GLN A 37 3.35 -14.42 13.37
N GLY A 38 2.60 -14.48 12.27
CA GLY A 38 1.15 -14.31 12.31
C GLY A 38 0.67 -12.90 12.68
N CYS A 39 1.50 -11.87 12.47
CA CYS A 39 1.11 -10.48 12.71
C CYS A 39 -0.09 -10.08 11.83
N GLU A 40 -1.25 -9.92 12.46
CA GLU A 40 -2.50 -9.53 11.82
C GLU A 40 -2.38 -8.18 11.10
N SER A 41 -1.80 -7.17 11.75
CA SER A 41 -1.68 -5.83 11.19
C SER A 41 -0.82 -5.81 9.91
N ALA A 42 0.16 -6.71 9.79
CA ALA A 42 0.94 -6.86 8.57
C ALA A 42 0.11 -7.45 7.41
N LEU A 43 -0.74 -8.45 7.71
CA LEU A 43 -1.68 -9.01 6.75
C LEU A 43 -2.68 -7.95 6.27
N VAL A 44 -3.21 -7.15 7.20
CA VAL A 44 -4.15 -6.06 6.87
C VAL A 44 -3.47 -5.01 5.99
N MET A 45 -2.23 -4.61 6.28
CA MET A 45 -1.50 -3.67 5.43
C MET A 45 -1.27 -4.20 4.02
N LYS A 46 -0.93 -5.49 3.90
CA LYS A 46 -0.79 -6.15 2.61
C LYS A 46 -2.09 -6.09 1.79
N LEU A 47 -3.21 -6.47 2.40
CA LEU A 47 -4.52 -6.44 1.74
C LEU A 47 -4.99 -5.01 1.42
N MET A 48 -4.75 -4.07 2.35
CA MET A 48 -5.11 -2.66 2.20
C MET A 48 -4.40 -2.03 1.00
N VAL A 49 -3.08 -2.15 0.91
CA VAL A 49 -2.32 -1.54 -0.18
C VAL A 49 -2.60 -2.24 -1.52
N LYS A 50 -2.91 -3.55 -1.48
CA LYS A 50 -3.32 -4.31 -2.67
C LYS A 50 -4.67 -3.83 -3.21
N ALA A 51 -5.62 -3.56 -2.32
CA ALA A 51 -6.89 -2.93 -2.71
C ALA A 51 -6.71 -1.49 -3.17
N ALA A 52 -5.74 -0.77 -2.60
CA ALA A 52 -5.45 0.60 -2.97
C ALA A 52 -4.80 0.71 -4.35
N GLY A 53 -3.96 -0.22 -4.77
CA GLY A 53 -3.37 -0.21 -6.11
C GLY A 53 -2.10 0.65 -6.25
N PRO A 54 -1.52 0.76 -7.46
CA PRO A 54 -0.19 1.32 -7.68
C PRO A 54 -0.12 2.84 -7.53
N ARG A 55 -1.23 3.56 -7.70
CA ARG A 55 -1.29 5.04 -7.55
C ARG A 55 -1.68 5.44 -6.13
N THR A 56 -0.98 4.90 -5.15
CA THR A 56 -1.25 5.11 -3.72
C THR A 56 -0.01 5.70 -3.02
N ILE A 57 -0.23 6.64 -2.09
CA ILE A 57 0.80 7.13 -1.16
C ILE A 57 0.36 6.71 0.24
N VAL A 58 1.25 6.06 0.99
CA VAL A 58 0.94 5.58 2.34
C VAL A 58 1.62 6.47 3.38
N LEU A 59 0.83 6.97 4.33
CA LEU A 59 1.33 7.74 5.47
C LEU A 59 1.20 6.88 6.73
N GLY A 60 2.31 6.66 7.43
CA GLY A 60 2.34 5.83 8.63
C GLY A 60 2.70 6.64 9.86
N SER A 61 1.81 6.66 10.85
CA SER A 61 2.09 7.22 12.18
C SER A 61 3.06 6.33 12.97
N THR A 62 3.71 6.91 13.98
CA THR A 62 4.57 6.13 14.88
C THR A 62 3.77 5.01 15.55
N GLY A 63 4.18 3.76 15.35
CA GLY A 63 3.49 2.58 15.85
C GLY A 63 4.19 1.28 15.44
N CYS A 64 3.60 0.13 15.78
CA CYS A 64 4.19 -1.18 15.46
C CYS A 64 4.44 -1.35 13.96
N MET A 65 3.52 -0.88 13.12
CA MET A 65 3.63 -0.97 11.66
C MET A 65 4.59 0.05 11.03
N TYR A 66 4.97 1.08 11.77
CA TYR A 66 6.11 1.90 11.39
C TYR A 66 7.39 1.16 11.78
N VAL A 67 7.59 0.89 13.07
CA VAL A 67 8.84 0.33 13.59
C VAL A 67 9.15 -1.01 12.93
N ALA A 68 8.24 -1.97 12.95
CA ALA A 68 8.50 -3.30 12.40
C ALA A 68 8.81 -3.30 10.90
N ASN A 69 8.22 -2.38 10.14
CA ASN A 69 8.37 -2.34 8.69
C ASN A 69 9.58 -1.52 8.24
N THR A 70 9.93 -0.44 8.95
CA THR A 70 10.97 0.51 8.53
C THR A 70 12.25 0.50 9.37
N THR A 71 12.39 -0.48 10.27
CA THR A 71 13.56 -0.61 11.14
C THR A 71 14.84 -0.84 10.32
N TYR A 72 15.89 -0.05 10.61
CA TYR A 72 17.19 -0.06 9.92
C TYR A 72 17.16 0.23 8.42
N TYR A 73 16.39 1.24 7.99
CA TYR A 73 16.35 1.75 6.61
C TYR A 73 15.94 0.73 5.54
N THR A 74 15.34 -0.40 5.94
CA THR A 74 14.62 -1.28 5.01
C THR A 74 13.17 -0.89 4.96
N THR A 75 12.47 -1.14 3.85
CA THR A 75 11.03 -0.92 3.78
C THR A 75 10.37 -1.99 2.90
N PRO A 76 9.26 -2.61 3.33
CA PRO A 76 8.47 -3.52 2.50
C PRO A 76 7.55 -2.77 1.52
N TRP A 77 7.47 -1.43 1.61
CA TRP A 77 6.60 -0.62 0.77
C TRP A 77 7.18 -0.48 -0.64
N VAL A 78 6.44 -0.98 -1.64
CA VAL A 78 6.75 -0.79 -3.07
C VAL A 78 6.25 0.58 -3.54
N VAL A 79 5.14 1.04 -2.96
CA VAL A 79 4.56 2.36 -3.19
C VAL A 79 5.25 3.44 -2.35
N PRO A 80 5.19 4.73 -2.74
CA PRO A 80 5.71 5.82 -1.94
C PRO A 80 5.10 5.82 -0.53
N TRP A 81 5.96 5.82 0.48
CA TRP A 81 5.59 5.83 1.88
C TRP A 81 6.33 6.93 2.64
N MET A 82 5.67 7.55 3.61
CA MET A 82 6.26 8.57 4.48
C MET A 82 5.86 8.38 5.94
N HIS A 83 6.84 8.60 6.83
CA HIS A 83 6.61 8.66 8.27
C HIS A 83 5.93 9.98 8.63
N THR A 84 4.84 9.90 9.39
CA THR A 84 4.20 11.05 10.03
C THR A 84 4.27 10.88 11.55
N GLN A 85 4.53 11.95 12.30
CA GLN A 85 4.63 11.87 13.75
C GLN A 85 3.26 11.80 14.41
#